data_AF-A0A3D3UZ81-F1
#
_entry.id   AF-A0A3D3UZ81-F1
#
_cell.length_a   1.000
_cell.length_b   1.000
_cell.length_c   1.000
_cell.angle_alpha   90.00
_cell.angle_beta   90.00
_cell.angle_gamma   90.00
#
_symmetry.space_group_name_H-M   'P 1'
#
loop_
_entity.id
_entity.type
_entity.pdbx_description
1 polymer ?
#
loop_
_entity_poly.entity_id
_entity_poly.type
_entity_poly.pdbx_seq_one_letter_code
_entity_poly.pdbx_strand_id
1 'polypeptide(L)'
;MWLTQRLGRSREFLKTQSEILGAMKRFLEEKDLSKNKFGVFALAKTLLKKSERHEEQGETVLTALCVYRALELLLQERLSLYNLTPETPLTEEQKDAMRREIAKVVQKPEDQVQIHDKLGLFELTVLLIVRNDECVRRVFDQNRLKTLPLALQSRNSSLLIHGFDFPSENQTRHIKKCAEELLKDLRVRAQVELGSNTDRYFEKLDPSFLKL
;
A
#
# COMPACT_ATOMS: atom_id res chain seq x y z
N MET A 1 -14.21 -4.61 41.30
CA MET A 1 -15.36 -4.13 40.52
C MET A 1 -14.85 -3.25 39.36
N TRP A 2 -14.38 -3.85 38.27
CA TRP A 2 -13.83 -3.16 37.08
C TRP A 2 -14.89 -2.83 36.01
N LEU A 3 -16.17 -3.02 36.36
CA LEU A 3 -17.30 -3.13 35.43
C LEU A 3 -18.16 -1.87 35.32
N THR A 4 -17.88 -0.80 36.07
CA THR A 4 -18.78 0.35 36.11
C THR A 4 -18.53 1.34 34.97
N GLN A 5 -19.34 1.15 33.93
CA GLN A 5 -19.84 2.13 32.93
C GLN A 5 -18.92 2.72 31.87
N ARG A 6 -17.64 3.01 32.11
CA ARG A 6 -16.79 3.71 31.10
C ARG A 6 -16.07 2.76 30.13
N LEU A 7 -15.46 1.67 30.63
CA LEU A 7 -14.88 0.62 29.76
C LEU A 7 -15.94 -0.06 28.90
N GLY A 8 -17.21 -0.11 29.34
CA GLY A 8 -18.32 -0.67 28.56
C GLY A 8 -18.58 0.09 27.26
N ARG A 9 -18.49 1.44 27.28
CA ARG A 9 -18.68 2.30 26.09
C ARG A 9 -17.51 2.21 25.11
N SER A 10 -16.30 1.96 25.61
CA SER A 10 -15.09 1.77 24.80
C SER A 10 -14.76 0.30 24.54
N ARG A 11 -15.58 -0.65 25.02
CA ARG A 11 -15.29 -2.09 24.94
C ARG A 11 -15.24 -2.56 23.49
N GLU A 12 -16.23 -2.14 22.70
CA GLU A 12 -16.28 -2.45 21.28
C GLU A 12 -15.08 -1.83 20.56
N PHE A 13 -14.74 -0.57 20.88
CA PHE A 13 -13.58 0.11 20.33
C PHE A 13 -12.27 -0.64 20.59
N LEU A 14 -11.99 -0.97 21.85
CA LEU A 14 -10.79 -1.69 22.26
C LEU A 14 -10.76 -3.12 21.70
N LYS A 15 -11.92 -3.79 21.64
CA LYS A 15 -12.05 -5.12 21.04
C LYS A 15 -11.67 -5.07 19.55
N THR A 16 -12.23 -4.13 18.80
CA THR A 16 -11.92 -3.95 17.38
C THR A 16 -10.44 -3.58 17.16
N GLN A 17 -9.87 -2.69 17.97
CA GLN A 17 -8.43 -2.39 17.89
C GLN A 17 -7.56 -3.62 18.19
N SER A 18 -7.95 -4.43 19.17
CA SER A 18 -7.24 -5.67 19.49
C SER A 18 -7.33 -6.68 18.35
N GLU A 19 -8.48 -6.80 17.68
CA GLU A 19 -8.66 -7.65 16.50
C GLU A 19 -7.80 -7.18 15.32
N ILE A 20 -7.76 -5.87 15.07
CA ILE A 20 -6.89 -5.24 14.06
C ILE A 20 -5.42 -5.58 14.34
N LEU A 21 -4.95 -5.34 15.57
CA LEU A 21 -3.57 -5.62 15.97
C LEU A 21 -3.25 -7.12 15.88
N GLY A 22 -4.18 -7.98 16.29
CA GLY A 22 -4.03 -9.44 16.16
C GLY A 22 -3.92 -9.89 14.70
N ALA A 23 -4.72 -9.32 13.81
CA ALA A 23 -4.67 -9.60 12.38
C ALA A 23 -3.34 -9.12 11.75
N MET A 24 -2.89 -7.92 12.10
CA MET A 24 -1.59 -7.40 11.66
C MET A 24 -0.44 -8.27 12.15
N LYS A 25 -0.45 -8.67 13.43
CA LYS A 25 0.58 -9.54 14.01
C LYS A 25 0.67 -10.86 13.25
N ARG A 26 -0.46 -11.56 13.07
CA ARG A 26 -0.50 -12.81 12.29
C ARG A 26 0.03 -12.61 10.87
N PHE A 27 -0.35 -11.52 10.20
CA PHE A 27 0.14 -11.23 8.86
C PHE A 27 1.67 -11.03 8.83
N LEU A 28 2.24 -10.32 9.80
CA LEU A 28 3.68 -10.09 9.88
C LEU A 28 4.47 -11.38 10.19
N GLU A 29 3.88 -12.30 10.96
CA GLU A 29 4.47 -13.60 11.29
C GLU A 29 4.38 -14.57 10.11
N GLU A 30 3.21 -14.71 9.50
CA GLU A 30 2.94 -15.67 8.43
C GLU A 30 3.44 -15.17 7.06
N LYS A 31 3.48 -13.85 6.86
CA LYS A 31 3.79 -13.18 5.58
C LYS A 31 2.92 -13.65 4.40
N ASP A 32 1.74 -14.20 4.70
CA ASP A 32 0.79 -14.70 3.71
C ASP A 32 -0.19 -13.60 3.29
N LEU A 33 0.02 -13.06 2.09
CA LEU A 33 -0.80 -12.02 1.48
C LEU A 33 -2.17 -12.53 1.01
N SER A 34 -2.32 -13.84 0.80
CA SER A 34 -3.53 -14.43 0.22
C SER A 34 -4.60 -14.75 1.27
N LYS A 35 -4.17 -15.23 2.45
CA LYS A 35 -5.09 -15.71 3.51
C LYS A 35 -5.48 -14.63 4.50
N ASN A 36 -4.56 -13.74 4.89
CA ASN A 36 -4.81 -12.74 5.92
C ASN A 36 -5.07 -11.34 5.34
N LYS A 37 -6.09 -11.24 4.47
CA LYS A 37 -6.46 -9.97 3.80
C LYS A 37 -6.80 -8.86 4.79
N PHE A 38 -7.40 -9.19 5.93
CA PHE A 38 -7.70 -8.21 6.97
C PHE A 38 -6.42 -7.65 7.62
N GLY A 39 -5.42 -8.48 7.87
CA GLY A 39 -4.10 -8.05 8.37
C GLY A 39 -3.37 -7.14 7.38
N VAL A 40 -3.43 -7.47 6.08
CA VAL A 40 -2.88 -6.62 5.01
C VAL A 40 -3.60 -5.27 4.97
N PHE A 41 -4.93 -5.28 4.96
CA PHE A 41 -5.75 -4.07 5.00
C PHE A 41 -5.40 -3.20 6.20
N ALA A 42 -5.36 -3.79 7.39
CA ALA A 42 -5.05 -3.10 8.63
C ALA A 42 -3.67 -2.45 8.61
N LEU A 43 -2.64 -3.17 8.13
CA LEU A 43 -1.29 -2.64 8.04
C LEU A 43 -1.18 -1.52 7.01
N ALA A 44 -1.75 -1.70 5.81
CA ALA A 44 -1.77 -0.67 4.78
C ALA A 44 -2.51 0.59 5.26
N LYS A 45 -3.67 0.44 5.90
CA LYS A 45 -4.43 1.55 6.49
C LYS A 45 -3.63 2.27 7.57
N THR A 46 -2.93 1.53 8.44
CA THR A 46 -2.06 2.09 9.48
C THR A 46 -0.92 2.90 8.88
N LEU A 47 -0.29 2.42 7.81
CA LEU A 47 0.77 3.14 7.11
C LEU A 47 0.25 4.44 6.49
N LEU A 48 -0.91 4.42 5.83
CA LEU A 48 -1.52 5.63 5.28
C LEU A 48 -1.89 6.64 6.38
N LYS A 49 -2.46 6.19 7.51
CA LYS A 49 -2.71 7.06 8.66
C LYS A 49 -1.45 7.63 9.29
N LYS A 50 -0.36 6.88 9.33
CA LYS A 50 0.95 7.42 9.74
C LYS A 50 1.44 8.47 8.74
N SER A 51 1.28 8.24 7.44
CA SER A 51 1.68 9.22 6.43
C SER A 51 0.92 10.55 6.57
N GLU A 52 -0.37 10.52 6.91
CA GLU A 52 -1.15 11.73 7.20
C GLU A 52 -0.55 12.54 8.36
N ARG A 53 -0.18 11.86 9.46
CA ARG A 53 0.45 12.53 10.62
C ARG A 53 1.82 13.12 10.30
N HIS A 54 2.64 12.37 9.55
CA HIS A 54 3.94 12.86 9.10
C HIS A 54 3.78 14.07 8.16
N GLU A 55 2.77 14.06 7.29
CA GLU A 55 2.43 15.15 6.38
C GLU A 55 2.03 16.41 7.17
N GLU A 56 1.17 16.27 8.19
CA GLU A 56 0.78 17.35 9.11
C GLU A 56 1.97 17.96 9.87
N GLN A 57 3.01 17.18 10.11
CA GLN A 57 4.23 17.59 10.81
C GLN A 57 5.32 18.13 9.87
N GLY A 58 5.08 18.16 8.56
CA GLY A 58 6.07 18.58 7.56
C GLY A 58 7.20 17.55 7.35
N GLU A 59 7.02 16.30 7.79
CA GLU A 59 7.99 15.22 7.68
C GLU A 59 7.88 14.51 6.31
N THR A 60 8.30 15.19 5.24
CA THR A 60 8.10 14.76 3.85
C THR A 60 8.69 13.38 3.55
N VAL A 61 9.88 13.08 4.07
CA VAL A 61 10.55 11.79 3.82
C VAL A 61 9.81 10.63 4.50
N LEU A 62 9.34 10.81 5.73
CA LEU A 62 8.57 9.80 6.46
C LEU A 62 7.17 9.59 5.86
N THR A 63 6.56 10.67 5.38
CA THR A 63 5.32 10.63 4.60
C THR A 63 5.49 9.74 3.38
N ALA A 64 6.51 10.00 2.56
CA ALA A 64 6.81 9.23 1.37
C ALA A 64 7.09 7.75 1.69
N LEU A 65 7.91 7.47 2.70
CA LEU A 65 8.22 6.11 3.13
C LEU A 65 6.96 5.31 3.47
N CYS A 66 6.06 5.90 4.27
CA CYS A 66 4.80 5.25 4.65
C CYS A 66 3.89 5.00 3.45
N VAL A 67 3.77 5.99 2.55
CA VAL A 67 2.93 5.90 1.34
C VAL A 67 3.46 4.83 0.39
N TYR A 68 4.76 4.83 0.07
CA TYR A 68 5.34 3.84 -0.83
C TYR A 68 5.25 2.43 -0.26
N ARG A 69 5.44 2.26 1.06
CA ARG A 69 5.32 0.95 1.69
C ARG A 69 3.87 0.45 1.70
N ALA A 70 2.90 1.34 1.90
CA ALA A 70 1.48 0.99 1.79
C ALA A 70 1.14 0.55 0.36
N LEU A 71 1.60 1.29 -0.65
CA LEU A 71 1.36 0.94 -2.04
C LEU A 71 2.00 -0.39 -2.42
N GLU A 72 3.25 -0.62 -2.02
CA GLU A 72 3.98 -1.87 -2.27
C GLU A 72 3.23 -3.07 -1.69
N LEU A 73 2.80 -2.97 -0.44
CA LEU A 73 2.03 -4.00 0.23
C LEU A 73 0.71 -4.31 -0.52
N LEU A 74 0.00 -3.28 -0.99
CA LEU A 74 -1.26 -3.43 -1.71
C LEU A 74 -1.06 -4.07 -3.10
N LEU A 75 -0.01 -3.69 -3.84
CA LEU A 75 0.32 -4.31 -5.13
C LEU A 75 0.75 -5.77 -4.96
N GLN A 76 1.51 -6.07 -3.91
CA GLN A 76 1.88 -7.46 -3.57
C GLN A 76 0.65 -8.29 -3.22
N GLU A 77 -0.31 -7.74 -2.48
CA GLU A 77 -1.58 -8.41 -2.22
C GLU A 77 -2.37 -8.66 -3.51
N ARG A 78 -2.43 -7.69 -4.43
CA ARG A 78 -3.07 -7.90 -5.74
C ARG A 78 -2.40 -9.01 -6.53
N LEU A 79 -1.07 -9.10 -6.53
CA LEU A 79 -0.34 -10.18 -7.21
C LEU A 79 -0.68 -11.56 -6.65
N SER A 80 -0.93 -11.64 -5.33
CA SER A 80 -1.33 -12.90 -4.69
C SER A 80 -2.64 -13.46 -5.26
N LEU A 81 -3.52 -12.62 -5.83
CA LEU A 81 -4.75 -13.07 -6.51
C LEU A 81 -4.46 -13.90 -7.76
N TYR A 82 -3.26 -13.78 -8.33
CA TYR A 82 -2.80 -14.54 -9.48
C TYR A 82 -1.77 -15.62 -9.10
N ASN A 83 -1.63 -15.92 -7.80
CA ASN A 83 -0.60 -16.82 -7.27
C ASN A 83 0.83 -16.38 -7.62
N LEU A 84 1.07 -15.07 -7.67
CA LEU A 84 2.39 -14.49 -7.95
C LEU A 84 2.93 -13.75 -6.72
N THR A 85 4.25 -13.70 -6.64
CA THR A 85 5.05 -12.89 -5.70
C THR A 85 6.03 -12.01 -6.49
N PRO A 86 6.61 -10.96 -5.87
CA PRO A 86 7.65 -10.14 -6.52
C PRO A 86 8.88 -10.91 -7.01
N GLU A 87 9.15 -12.07 -6.40
CA GLU A 87 10.26 -12.97 -6.72
C GLU A 87 9.84 -14.13 -7.63
N THR A 88 8.57 -14.22 -8.02
CA THR A 88 8.11 -15.29 -8.90
C THR A 88 8.76 -15.13 -10.28
N PRO A 89 9.47 -16.15 -10.80
CA PRO A 89 10.12 -16.05 -12.09
C PRO A 89 9.08 -15.85 -13.19
N LEU A 90 9.34 -14.87 -14.06
CA LEU A 90 8.48 -14.58 -15.19
C LEU A 90 8.82 -15.49 -16.38
N THR A 91 7.78 -15.98 -17.05
CA THR A 91 7.92 -16.60 -18.37
C THR A 91 8.38 -15.57 -19.41
N GLU A 92 9.01 -16.02 -20.49
CA GLU A 92 9.44 -15.10 -21.56
C GLU A 92 8.26 -14.34 -22.18
N GLU A 93 7.09 -14.97 -22.34
CA GLU A 93 5.88 -14.30 -22.80
C GLU A 93 5.45 -13.15 -21.89
N GLN A 94 5.56 -13.33 -20.56
CA GLN A 94 5.28 -12.27 -19.60
C GLN A 94 6.31 -11.16 -19.67
N LYS A 95 7.59 -11.49 -19.80
CA LYS A 95 8.66 -10.50 -19.97
C LYS A 95 8.45 -9.69 -21.26
N ASP A 96 8.10 -10.32 -22.37
CA ASP A 96 7.83 -9.65 -23.64
C ASP A 96 6.61 -8.73 -23.55
N ALA A 97 5.53 -9.18 -22.91
CA ALA A 97 4.36 -8.34 -22.67
C ALA A 97 4.67 -7.15 -21.74
N MET A 98 5.46 -7.36 -20.69
CA MET A 98 5.93 -6.29 -19.82
C MET A 98 6.86 -5.32 -20.55
N ARG A 99 7.80 -5.79 -21.38
CA ARG A 99 8.70 -4.90 -22.15
C ARG A 99 7.90 -3.98 -23.05
N ARG A 100 6.90 -4.53 -23.76
CA ARG A 100 5.95 -3.75 -24.58
C ARG A 100 5.22 -2.67 -23.78
N GLU A 101 4.68 -3.03 -22.62
CA GLU A 101 3.95 -2.07 -21.79
C GLU A 101 4.88 -1.01 -21.17
N ILE A 102 6.05 -1.40 -20.66
CA ILE A 102 7.04 -0.47 -20.13
C ILE A 102 7.51 0.48 -21.24
N ALA A 103 7.87 -0.03 -22.41
CA ALA A 103 8.32 0.75 -23.57
C ALA A 103 7.33 1.87 -23.94
N LYS A 104 6.03 1.54 -23.98
CA LYS A 104 4.95 2.53 -24.21
C LYS A 104 4.90 3.60 -23.12
N VAL A 105 5.10 3.21 -21.87
CA VAL A 105 5.03 4.12 -20.71
C VAL A 105 6.23 5.07 -20.69
N VAL A 106 7.44 4.54 -20.81
CA VAL A 106 8.68 5.33 -20.74
C VAL A 106 9.07 5.97 -22.08
N GLN A 107 8.31 5.69 -23.15
CA GLN A 107 8.56 6.15 -24.52
C GLN A 107 9.98 5.80 -25.01
N LYS A 108 10.39 4.54 -24.78
CA LYS A 108 11.67 4.00 -25.25
C LYS A 108 11.44 2.76 -26.11
N PRO A 109 12.38 2.44 -27.03
CA PRO A 109 12.38 1.18 -27.75
C PRO A 109 12.37 -0.05 -26.81
N GLU A 110 11.66 -1.12 -27.20
CA GLU A 110 11.48 -2.33 -26.38
C GLU A 110 12.79 -3.06 -26.07
N ASP A 111 13.74 -3.04 -27.01
CA ASP A 111 15.09 -3.62 -26.89
C ASP A 111 15.96 -2.90 -25.83
N GLN A 112 15.59 -1.67 -25.46
CA GLN A 112 16.26 -0.90 -24.41
C GLN A 112 15.61 -1.08 -23.03
N VAL A 113 14.49 -1.81 -22.95
CA VAL A 113 13.82 -2.09 -21.68
C VAL A 113 14.41 -3.33 -21.04
N GLN A 114 15.08 -3.15 -19.90
CA GLN A 114 15.54 -4.25 -19.08
C GLN A 114 14.46 -4.63 -18.06
N ILE A 115 14.19 -5.93 -17.93
CA ILE A 115 13.34 -6.48 -16.86
C ILE A 115 14.25 -7.28 -15.94
N HIS A 116 14.30 -6.89 -14.68
CA HIS A 116 15.05 -7.59 -13.65
C HIS A 116 14.24 -8.75 -13.07
N ASP A 117 14.93 -9.76 -12.55
CA ASP A 117 14.30 -10.95 -11.95
C ASP A 117 13.50 -10.59 -10.69
N LYS A 118 13.96 -9.60 -9.92
CA LYS A 118 13.22 -9.05 -8.78
C LYS A 118 12.44 -7.82 -9.23
N LEU A 119 11.12 -7.91 -9.15
CA LEU A 119 10.24 -6.84 -9.60
C LEU A 119 10.15 -5.71 -8.55
N GLY A 120 10.50 -4.49 -8.97
CA GLY A 120 10.26 -3.28 -8.22
C GLY A 120 8.81 -2.81 -8.34
N LEU A 121 8.45 -1.73 -7.64
CA LEU A 121 7.06 -1.27 -7.58
C LEU A 121 6.46 -0.94 -8.95
N PHE A 122 7.27 -0.38 -9.85
CA PHE A 122 6.84 -0.07 -11.21
C PHE A 122 6.55 -1.36 -11.97
N GLU A 123 7.47 -2.32 -11.90
CA GLU A 123 7.35 -3.61 -12.55
C GLU A 123 6.17 -4.42 -12.01
N LEU A 124 5.90 -4.40 -10.70
CA LEU A 124 4.71 -5.02 -10.11
C LEU A 124 3.43 -4.41 -10.69
N THR A 125 3.39 -3.08 -10.82
CA THR A 125 2.24 -2.36 -11.39
C THR A 125 2.02 -2.76 -12.85
N VAL A 126 3.09 -2.77 -13.67
CA VAL A 126 3.00 -3.16 -15.07
C VAL A 126 2.61 -4.63 -15.23
N LEU A 127 3.16 -5.54 -14.42
CA LEU A 127 2.80 -6.95 -14.44
C LEU A 127 1.29 -7.14 -14.18
N LEU A 128 0.74 -6.43 -13.20
CA LEU A 128 -0.70 -6.47 -12.90
C LEU A 128 -1.53 -5.90 -14.08
N ILE A 129 -1.07 -4.84 -14.74
CA ILE A 129 -1.71 -4.30 -15.95
C ILE A 129 -1.70 -5.33 -17.09
N VAL A 130 -0.57 -6.01 -17.31
CA VAL A 130 -0.43 -7.09 -18.31
C VAL A 130 -1.35 -8.26 -17.98
N ARG A 131 -1.53 -8.58 -16.70
CA ARG A 131 -2.48 -9.60 -16.22
C ARG A 131 -3.96 -9.20 -16.34
N ASN A 132 -4.26 -8.02 -16.87
CA ASN A 132 -5.60 -7.46 -16.96
C ASN A 132 -6.26 -7.24 -15.59
N ASP A 133 -5.48 -6.88 -14.57
CA ASP A 133 -6.01 -6.53 -13.26
C ASP A 133 -6.90 -5.28 -13.34
N GLU A 134 -8.21 -5.46 -13.21
CA GLU A 134 -9.20 -4.39 -13.42
C GLU A 134 -9.02 -3.23 -12.45
N CYS A 135 -8.71 -3.52 -11.19
CA CYS A 135 -8.55 -2.48 -10.18
C CYS A 135 -7.30 -1.65 -10.47
N VAL A 136 -6.16 -2.31 -10.74
CA VAL A 136 -4.92 -1.63 -11.06
C VAL A 136 -5.03 -0.81 -12.35
N ARG A 137 -5.67 -1.33 -13.40
CA ARG A 137 -5.89 -0.58 -14.65
C ARG A 137 -6.74 0.66 -14.46
N ARG A 138 -7.72 0.61 -13.56
CA ARG A 138 -8.55 1.77 -13.21
C ARG A 138 -7.76 2.79 -12.38
N VAL A 139 -6.95 2.32 -11.43
CA VAL A 139 -6.17 3.18 -10.52
C VAL A 139 -4.97 3.83 -11.23
N PHE A 140 -4.33 3.13 -12.15
CA PHE A 140 -3.15 3.58 -12.89
C PHE A 140 -3.50 3.81 -14.36
N ASP A 141 -4.16 4.92 -14.63
CA ASP A 141 -4.32 5.40 -16.01
C ASP A 141 -2.95 5.71 -16.66
N GLN A 142 -2.93 5.92 -17.98
CA GLN A 142 -1.68 6.16 -18.72
C GLN A 142 -0.87 7.34 -18.19
N ASN A 143 -1.49 8.40 -17.66
CA ASN A 143 -0.77 9.56 -17.15
C ASN A 143 -0.14 9.25 -15.78
N ARG A 144 -0.86 8.56 -14.91
CA ARG A 144 -0.34 8.11 -13.62
C ARG A 144 0.82 7.12 -13.81
N LEU A 145 0.68 6.20 -14.75
CA LEU A 145 1.70 5.20 -15.07
C LEU A 145 2.98 5.85 -15.65
N LYS A 146 2.85 6.91 -16.46
CA LYS A 146 3.99 7.67 -17.00
C LYS A 146 4.79 8.41 -15.94
N THR A 147 4.13 8.90 -14.89
CA THR A 147 4.80 9.66 -13.81
C THR A 147 5.33 8.77 -12.70
N LEU A 148 4.88 7.52 -12.61
CA LEU A 148 5.27 6.56 -11.60
C LEU A 148 6.77 6.24 -11.57
N PRO A 149 7.47 5.98 -12.71
CA PRO A 149 8.91 5.76 -12.70
C PRO A 149 9.71 6.90 -12.06
N LEU A 150 9.34 8.15 -12.37
CA LEU A 150 10.01 9.34 -11.82
C LEU A 150 9.78 9.46 -10.31
N ALA A 151 8.56 9.19 -9.85
CA ALA A 151 8.24 9.18 -8.42
C ALA A 151 9.03 8.07 -7.68
N LEU A 152 9.21 6.91 -8.29
CA LEU A 152 9.93 5.77 -7.69
C LEU A 152 11.45 5.91 -7.74
N GLN A 153 11.98 6.57 -8.76
CA GLN A 153 13.40 6.95 -8.78
C GLN A 153 13.70 7.86 -7.57
N SER A 154 12.83 8.82 -7.28
CA SER A 154 12.94 9.69 -6.09
C SER A 154 12.85 8.91 -4.77
N ARG A 155 12.07 7.81 -4.70
CA ARG A 155 12.09 6.90 -3.53
C ARG A 155 13.47 6.29 -3.33
N ASN A 156 14.05 5.71 -4.37
CA ASN A 156 15.33 5.01 -4.27
C ASN A 156 16.49 5.99 -4.01
N SER A 157 16.41 7.22 -4.49
CA SER A 157 17.37 8.27 -4.17
C SER A 157 17.07 9.03 -2.87
N SER A 158 16.03 8.65 -2.11
CA SER A 158 15.67 9.35 -0.87
C SER A 158 16.59 9.01 0.31
N LEU A 159 16.71 9.98 1.24
CA LEU A 159 17.58 9.95 2.42
C LEU A 159 17.48 8.67 3.27
N LEU A 160 16.29 8.10 3.40
CA LEU A 160 16.02 6.95 4.28
C LEU A 160 16.08 5.59 3.58
N ILE A 161 16.38 5.56 2.28
CA ILE A 161 16.43 4.32 1.50
C ILE A 161 17.83 4.13 0.94
N HIS A 162 18.24 4.87 -0.11
CA HIS A 162 19.57 4.70 -0.72
C HIS A 162 20.23 5.99 -1.26
N GLY A 163 19.70 7.21 -1.02
CA GLY A 163 20.31 8.45 -1.54
C GLY A 163 20.20 9.67 -0.61
N PHE A 164 20.19 10.89 -1.17
CA PHE A 164 20.11 12.17 -0.43
C PHE A 164 18.99 13.11 -0.93
N ASP A 165 18.18 12.67 -1.88
CA ASP A 165 17.13 13.49 -2.47
C ASP A 165 15.90 13.59 -1.54
N PHE A 166 15.20 14.72 -1.64
CA PHE A 166 13.92 14.91 -0.99
C PHE A 166 12.78 14.48 -1.93
N PRO A 167 11.83 13.66 -1.45
CA PRO A 167 10.69 13.26 -2.26
C PRO A 167 9.76 14.43 -2.52
N SER A 168 9.22 14.52 -3.75
CA SER A 168 8.24 15.54 -4.11
C SER A 168 6.92 15.30 -3.39
N GLU A 169 6.39 16.31 -2.71
CA GLU A 169 5.08 16.27 -2.05
C GLU A 169 3.95 15.96 -3.03
N ASN A 170 3.98 16.57 -4.22
CA ASN A 170 2.96 16.34 -5.25
C ASN A 170 2.98 14.90 -5.74
N GLN A 171 4.17 14.32 -5.95
CA GLN A 171 4.30 12.90 -6.32
C GLN A 171 3.81 12.02 -5.17
N THR A 172 4.23 12.29 -3.93
CA THR A 172 3.83 11.51 -2.75
C THR A 172 2.31 11.52 -2.57
N ARG A 173 1.66 12.68 -2.72
CA ARG A 173 0.20 12.82 -2.66
C ARG A 173 -0.49 12.03 -3.77
N HIS A 174 0.10 12.01 -4.97
CA HIS A 174 -0.42 11.21 -6.07
C HIS A 174 -0.37 9.71 -5.78
N ILE A 175 0.77 9.22 -5.29
CA ILE A 175 0.96 7.81 -4.90
C ILE A 175 0.02 7.43 -3.75
N LYS A 176 -0.17 8.33 -2.76
CA LYS A 176 -1.12 8.15 -1.65
C LYS A 176 -2.54 7.90 -2.17
N LYS A 177 -3.01 8.69 -3.15
CA LYS A 177 -4.32 8.50 -3.77
C LYS A 177 -4.45 7.13 -4.45
N CYS A 178 -3.42 6.68 -5.18
CA CYS A 178 -3.44 5.34 -5.78
C CYS A 178 -3.52 4.23 -4.71
N ALA A 179 -2.74 4.36 -3.62
CA ALA A 179 -2.79 3.42 -2.51
C ALA A 179 -4.17 3.42 -1.82
N GLU A 180 -4.80 4.57 -1.63
CA GLU A 180 -6.14 4.68 -1.07
C GLU A 180 -7.21 4.01 -1.96
N GLU A 181 -7.11 4.15 -3.28
CA GLU A 181 -8.03 3.49 -4.22
C GLU A 181 -7.87 1.95 -4.19
N LEU A 182 -6.63 1.44 -4.15
CA LEU A 182 -6.38 0.00 -3.98
C LEU A 182 -6.84 -0.52 -2.61
N LEU A 183 -6.66 0.28 -1.55
CA LEU A 183 -7.11 -0.08 -0.21
C LEU A 183 -8.63 -0.17 -0.11
N LYS A 184 -9.37 0.70 -0.81
CA LYS A 184 -10.85 0.62 -0.90
C LYS A 184 -11.30 -0.69 -1.53
N ASP A 185 -10.64 -1.12 -2.61
CA ASP A 185 -10.92 -2.41 -3.23
C ASP A 185 -10.62 -3.59 -2.28
N LEU A 186 -9.46 -3.57 -1.61
CA LEU A 186 -9.12 -4.59 -0.62
C LEU A 186 -10.13 -4.64 0.53
N ARG A 187 -10.61 -3.49 1.01
CA ARG A 187 -11.63 -3.42 2.07
C ARG A 187 -12.88 -4.23 1.71
N VAL A 188 -13.36 -4.09 0.47
CA VAL A 188 -14.54 -4.80 -0.03
C VAL A 188 -14.25 -6.30 -0.11
N ARG A 189 -13.12 -6.70 -0.70
CA ARG A 189 -12.74 -8.11 -0.86
C ARG A 189 -12.44 -8.83 0.46
N ALA A 190 -11.94 -8.10 1.45
CA ALA A 190 -11.65 -8.61 2.78
C ALA A 190 -12.89 -8.60 3.70
N GLN A 191 -14.06 -8.17 3.19
CA GLN A 191 -15.31 -8.08 3.94
C GLN A 191 -15.12 -7.35 5.27
N VAL A 192 -14.39 -6.24 5.24
CA VAL A 192 -14.07 -5.49 6.45
C VAL A 192 -15.31 -4.74 6.92
N GLU A 193 -16.05 -5.37 7.83
CA GLU A 193 -17.23 -4.83 8.52
C GLU A 193 -16.86 -3.84 9.64
N LEU A 194 -15.87 -2.98 9.37
CA LEU A 194 -15.66 -1.82 10.23
C LEU A 194 -16.74 -0.80 9.85
N GLY A 195 -17.54 -0.35 10.83
CA GLY A 195 -18.62 0.61 10.64
C GLY A 195 -18.18 1.89 9.92
N SER A 196 -19.13 2.76 9.58
CA SER A 196 -18.92 3.97 8.77
C SER A 196 -17.76 4.84 9.23
N ASN A 197 -17.45 4.87 10.53
CA ASN A 197 -16.27 5.53 11.09
C ASN A 197 -15.11 4.54 11.32
N THR A 198 -14.59 3.95 10.24
CA THR A 198 -13.47 2.98 10.31
C THR A 198 -12.16 3.63 10.75
N ASP A 199 -11.97 4.91 10.41
CA ASP A 199 -10.71 5.63 10.64
C ASP A 199 -10.40 5.80 12.12
N ARG A 200 -11.44 5.94 12.96
CA ARG A 200 -11.29 6.05 14.43
C ARG A 200 -10.48 4.91 15.04
N TYR A 201 -10.57 3.70 14.50
CA TYR A 201 -9.88 2.53 15.06
C TYR A 201 -8.37 2.55 14.78
N PHE A 202 -7.91 3.37 13.83
CA PHE A 202 -6.50 3.56 13.50
C PHE A 202 -5.92 4.84 14.14
N GLU A 203 -6.75 5.57 14.89
CA GLU A 203 -6.33 6.77 15.62
C GLU A 203 -5.78 6.41 17.01
N LYS A 204 -5.02 7.35 17.59
CA LYS A 204 -4.66 7.24 19.01
C LYS A 204 -5.95 7.33 19.82
N LEU A 205 -6.02 6.56 20.90
CA LEU A 205 -7.07 6.73 21.89
C LEU A 205 -7.08 8.20 22.34
N ASP A 206 -8.20 8.90 22.18
CA ASP A 206 -8.30 10.28 22.64
C ASP A 206 -8.06 10.30 24.17
N PRO A 207 -7.11 11.09 24.69
CA PRO A 207 -6.83 11.19 26.12
C PRO A 207 -8.05 11.55 26.96
N SER A 208 -9.06 12.21 26.36
CA SER A 208 -10.34 12.50 27.01
C SER A 208 -11.10 11.22 27.43
N PHE A 209 -10.86 10.08 26.78
CA PHE A 209 -11.38 8.77 27.21
C PHE A 209 -10.73 8.25 28.50
N LEU A 210 -9.54 8.75 28.86
CA LEU A 210 -8.77 8.35 30.03
C LEU A 210 -8.81 9.40 31.16
N LYS A 211 -9.42 10.57 30.95
CA LYS A 211 -9.61 11.56 32.01
C LYS A 211 -10.63 11.02 33.02
N LEU A 212 -10.09 10.61 34.17
CA LEU A 212 -10.78 10.13 35.37
C LEU A 212 -11.76 11.19 35.88
#